data_AF-A0AAW4BI05-F1
#
_entry.id   AF-A0AAW4BI05-F1
#
_cell.length_a   1.000
_cell.length_b   1.000
_cell.length_c   1.000
_cell.angle_alpha   90.00
_cell.angle_beta   90.00
_cell.angle_gamma   90.00
#
_symmetry.space_group_name_H-M   'P 1'
#
loop_
_entity.id
_entity.type
_entity.pdbx_description
1 polymer ?
#
loop_
_entity_poly.entity_id
_entity_poly.type
_entity_poly.pdbx_seq_one_letter_code
_entity_poly.pdbx_strand_id
1 'polypeptide(L)'
;MKKILITGVFGTGKTTLINMIENRLKTLNKNVKVISEVARECPFKLNHEQNAFSTSWLIMRQMENELKYANENYDFIIYDRGLPDIIAHTKIVLKNDKNDLLFYKKLEDLGRVSLDNFDYIFLSKRSDKY
;
A
#
# COMPACT_ATOMS: atom_id res chain seq x y z
N MET A 1 14.04 13.46 -2.02
CA MET A 1 12.80 12.81 -1.54
C MET A 1 13.09 11.36 -1.16
N LYS A 2 12.65 10.93 0.02
CA LYS A 2 12.72 9.54 0.49
C LYS A 2 11.31 8.95 0.59
N LYS A 3 11.12 7.71 0.12
CA LYS A 3 9.83 7.02 0.10
C LYS A 3 9.80 5.92 1.16
N ILE A 4 8.78 5.95 2.01
CA ILE A 4 8.56 5.01 3.10
C ILE A 4 7.24 4.29 2.88
N LEU A 5 7.27 2.96 2.79
CA LEU A 5 6.07 2.12 2.76
C LEU A 5 5.81 1.52 4.14
N ILE A 6 4.60 1.71 4.67
CA ILE A 6 4.13 1.01 5.86
C ILE A 6 3.06 0.00 5.44
N THR A 7 3.37 -1.29 5.51
CA THR A 7 2.49 -2.38 5.04
C THR A 7 2.18 -3.37 6.17
N GLY A 8 1.07 -4.11 6.07
CA GLY A 8 0.75 -5.20 7.00
C GLY A 8 -0.71 -5.30 7.42
N VAL A 9 -1.02 -6.27 8.27
CA VAL A 9 -2.40 -6.65 8.65
C VAL A 9 -3.13 -5.50 9.36
N PHE A 10 -4.45 -5.41 9.25
CA PHE A 10 -5.25 -4.44 10.00
C PHE A 10 -5.05 -4.58 11.52
N GLY A 11 -5.17 -3.47 12.25
CA GLY A 11 -5.10 -3.47 13.73
C GLY A 11 -3.69 -3.60 14.34
N THR A 12 -2.62 -3.54 13.55
CA THR A 12 -1.24 -3.75 14.04
C THR A 12 -0.49 -2.45 14.43
N GLY A 13 -1.20 -1.33 14.59
CA GLY A 13 -0.60 -0.05 14.99
C GLY A 13 0.08 0.75 13.88
N LYS A 14 -0.14 0.42 12.60
CA LYS A 14 0.44 1.14 11.44
C LYS A 14 0.16 2.64 11.48
N THR A 15 -1.09 3.03 11.71
CA THR A 15 -1.48 4.45 11.79
C THR A 15 -0.74 5.18 12.92
N THR A 16 -0.57 4.53 14.07
CA THR A 16 0.23 5.07 15.18
C THR A 16 1.69 5.25 14.76
N LEU A 17 2.29 4.26 14.10
CA LEU A 17 3.66 4.35 13.59
C LEU A 17 3.83 5.47 12.57
N ILE A 18 2.90 5.60 11.61
CA ILE A 18 2.89 6.68 10.61
C ILE A 18 2.87 8.04 11.29
N ASN A 19 1.96 8.24 12.24
CA ASN A 19 1.84 9.50 12.98
C ASN A 19 3.13 9.81 13.77
N MET A 20 3.74 8.80 14.39
CA MET A 20 5.01 8.96 15.10
C MET A 20 6.16 9.37 14.18
N ILE A 21 6.29 8.70 13.02
CA ILE A 21 7.33 9.01 12.02
C ILE A 21 7.10 10.42 11.45
N GLU A 22 5.88 10.73 11.03
CA GLU A 22 5.51 12.03 10.47
C GLU A 22 5.82 13.16 11.47
N ASN A 23 5.35 13.03 12.72
CA ASN A 23 5.60 14.03 13.76
C ASN A 23 7.10 14.20 13.99
N ARG A 24 7.85 13.10 14.09
CA ARG A 24 9.30 13.16 14.29
C ARG A 24 10.00 13.88 13.13
N LEU A 25 9.67 13.55 11.89
CA LEU A 25 10.26 14.20 10.71
C LEU A 25 9.90 15.70 10.64
N LYS A 26 8.66 16.07 10.96
CA LYS A 26 8.24 17.47 11.06
C LYS A 26 9.02 18.25 12.14
N THR A 27 9.30 17.65 13.30
CA THR A 27 10.15 18.28 14.34
C THR A 27 11.60 18.50 13.88
N LEU A 28 12.03 17.83 12.81
CA LEU A 28 13.34 18.00 12.17
C LEU A 28 13.26 18.94 10.96
N ASN A 29 12.20 19.75 10.85
CA ASN A 29 11.92 20.67 9.75
C ASN A 29 11.92 20.00 8.36
N LYS A 30 11.42 18.76 8.26
CA LYS A 30 11.25 18.06 6.98
C LYS A 30 9.86 18.29 6.41
N ASN A 31 9.77 18.48 5.10
CA ASN A 31 8.51 18.49 4.37
C ASN A 31 8.04 17.06 4.13
N VAL A 32 6.94 16.66 4.78
CA VAL A 32 6.44 15.27 4.78
C VAL A 32 5.04 15.20 4.19
N LYS A 33 4.83 14.26 3.27
CA LYS A 33 3.51 13.90 2.76
C LYS A 33 3.13 12.50 3.20
N VAL A 34 1.94 12.34 3.77
CA VAL A 34 1.34 11.03 4.02
C VAL A 34 0.28 10.75 2.95
N ILE A 35 0.36 9.58 2.33
CA ILE A 35 -0.60 9.07 1.35
C ILE A 35 -1.39 7.96 2.01
N SER A 36 -2.69 8.16 2.17
CA SER A 36 -3.60 7.16 2.75
C SER A 36 -3.88 6.02 1.79
N GLU A 37 -4.31 4.88 2.35
CA GLU A 37 -4.70 3.71 1.57
C GLU A 37 -5.82 4.03 0.54
N VAL A 38 -5.64 3.57 -0.69
CA VAL A 38 -6.58 3.83 -1.80
C VAL A 38 -7.92 3.09 -1.66
N ALA A 39 -7.98 2.06 -0.82
CA ALA A 39 -9.20 1.29 -0.59
C ALA A 39 -10.38 2.16 -0.08
N ARG A 40 -10.08 3.26 0.61
CA ARG A 40 -11.10 4.20 1.11
C ARG A 40 -11.76 5.02 0.00
N GLU A 41 -11.09 5.17 -1.13
CA GLU A 41 -11.57 5.93 -2.29
C GLU A 41 -12.25 5.03 -3.34
N CYS A 42 -12.23 3.71 -3.14
CA CYS A 42 -12.73 2.77 -4.13
C CYS A 42 -14.26 2.87 -4.27
N PRO A 43 -14.79 3.12 -5.49
CA PRO A 43 -16.23 3.18 -5.72
C PRO A 43 -16.87 1.78 -5.81
N PHE A 44 -16.06 0.72 -5.82
CA PHE A 44 -16.51 -0.66 -5.95
C PHE A 44 -16.55 -1.37 -4.61
N LYS A 45 -17.37 -2.41 -4.53
CA LYS A 45 -17.43 -3.26 -3.34
C LYS A 45 -16.11 -3.98 -3.12
N LEU A 46 -15.64 -3.95 -1.87
CA LEU A 46 -14.39 -4.58 -1.42
C LEU A 46 -14.69 -5.77 -0.48
N ASN A 47 -13.66 -6.31 0.17
CA ASN A 47 -13.74 -7.48 1.05
C ASN A 47 -14.21 -8.73 0.30
N HIS A 48 -15.30 -9.36 0.75
CA HIS A 48 -15.81 -10.61 0.17
C HIS A 48 -16.36 -10.45 -1.26
N GLU A 49 -16.61 -9.22 -1.71
CA GLU A 49 -17.10 -8.93 -3.06
C GLU A 49 -16.01 -8.39 -3.99
N GLN A 50 -14.75 -8.33 -3.51
CA GLN A 50 -13.62 -7.92 -4.33
C GLN A 50 -13.41 -8.93 -5.47
N ASN A 51 -13.04 -8.42 -6.65
CA ASN A 51 -12.83 -9.19 -7.88
C ASN A 51 -11.65 -8.60 -8.67
N ALA A 52 -11.34 -9.16 -9.83
CA ALA A 52 -10.26 -8.66 -10.68
C ALA A 52 -10.44 -7.19 -11.09
N PHE A 53 -11.68 -6.73 -11.31
CA PHE A 53 -11.96 -5.36 -11.74
C PHE A 53 -11.70 -4.32 -10.64
N SER A 54 -12.30 -4.53 -9.47
CA SER A 54 -12.05 -3.70 -8.27
C SER A 54 -10.58 -3.74 -7.85
N THR A 55 -9.93 -4.91 -7.93
CA THR A 55 -8.48 -5.03 -7.68
C THR A 55 -7.66 -4.20 -8.67
N SER A 56 -8.00 -4.26 -9.97
CA SER A 56 -7.31 -3.46 -10.99
C SER A 56 -7.44 -1.97 -10.71
N TRP A 57 -8.62 -1.51 -10.27
CA TRP A 57 -8.81 -0.12 -9.86
C TRP A 57 -7.90 0.27 -8.70
N LEU A 58 -7.81 -0.56 -7.65
CA LEU A 58 -6.94 -0.30 -6.49
C LEU A 58 -5.48 -0.17 -6.91
N ILE A 59 -4.99 -1.09 -7.76
CA ILE A 59 -3.62 -1.07 -8.26
C ILE A 59 -3.34 0.21 -9.06
N MET A 60 -4.21 0.54 -10.03
CA MET A 60 -4.04 1.73 -10.86
C MET A 60 -4.08 3.02 -10.04
N ARG A 61 -5.00 3.12 -9.07
CA ARG A 61 -5.11 4.29 -8.19
C ARG A 61 -3.87 4.45 -7.29
N GLN A 62 -3.34 3.34 -6.77
CA GLN A 62 -2.11 3.36 -5.97
C GLN A 62 -0.91 3.84 -6.81
N MET A 63 -0.76 3.33 -8.03
CA MET A 63 0.31 3.75 -8.95
C MET A 63 0.15 5.21 -9.37
N GLU A 64 -1.08 5.67 -9.64
CA GLU A 64 -1.38 7.07 -9.93
C GLU A 64 -0.94 7.99 -8.79
N ASN A 65 -1.25 7.63 -7.54
CA ASN A 65 -0.79 8.37 -6.37
C ASN A 65 0.74 8.39 -6.29
N GLU A 66 1.41 7.26 -6.51
CA GLU A 66 2.88 7.19 -6.50
C GLU A 66 3.53 8.07 -7.58
N LEU A 67 2.94 8.15 -8.77
CA LEU A 67 3.41 8.99 -9.88
C LEU A 67 3.13 10.48 -9.65
N LYS A 68 1.93 10.81 -9.17
CA LYS A 68 1.52 12.20 -8.92
C LYS A 68 2.49 12.93 -8.00
N TYR A 69 2.89 12.27 -6.92
CA TYR A 69 3.79 12.87 -5.92
C TYR A 69 5.28 12.69 -6.24
N ALA A 70 5.64 12.01 -7.35
CA ALA A 70 7.04 11.75 -7.69
C ALA A 70 7.85 13.01 -7.97
N ASN A 71 7.20 14.06 -8.48
CA ASN A 71 7.83 15.34 -8.87
C ASN A 71 7.53 16.49 -7.90
N GLU A 72 6.89 16.22 -6.76
CA GLU A 72 6.60 17.25 -5.76
C GLU A 72 7.79 17.48 -4.81
N ASN A 73 7.89 18.68 -4.25
CA ASN A 73 9.01 19.10 -3.38
C ASN A 73 8.84 18.56 -1.94
N TYR A 74 8.87 17.25 -1.76
CA TYR A 74 8.87 16.61 -0.43
C TYR A 74 10.23 16.04 -0.05
N ASP A 75 10.60 16.19 1.23
CA ASP A 75 11.74 15.48 1.80
C ASP A 75 11.39 13.99 1.97
N PHE A 76 10.18 13.70 2.45
CA PHE A 76 9.68 12.36 2.70
C PHE A 76 8.24 12.17 2.21
N ILE A 77 7.96 11.01 1.63
CA ILE A 77 6.60 10.53 1.39
C ILE A 77 6.40 9.21 2.13
N ILE A 78 5.33 9.14 2.93
CA ILE A 78 4.94 7.95 3.68
C ILE A 78 3.65 7.41 3.07
N TYR A 79 3.67 6.14 2.66
CA TYR A 79 2.52 5.44 2.10
C TYR A 79 1.92 4.51 3.15
N ASP A 80 0.68 4.78 3.53
CA ASP A 80 -0.16 3.88 4.34
C ASP A 80 -0.70 2.79 3.42
N ARG A 81 0.00 1.64 3.40
CA ARG A 81 -0.15 0.52 2.47
C ARG A 81 0.32 0.79 1.04
N GLY A 82 0.54 -0.30 0.31
CA GLY A 82 0.93 -0.28 -1.09
C GLY A 82 0.40 -1.49 -1.86
N LEU A 83 0.96 -1.73 -3.05
CA LEU A 83 0.64 -2.91 -3.87
C LEU A 83 0.68 -4.24 -3.09
N PRO A 84 1.65 -4.51 -2.19
CA PRO A 84 1.66 -5.76 -1.42
C PRO A 84 0.38 -6.02 -0.61
N ASP A 85 -0.21 -4.98 -0.01
CA ASP A 85 -1.46 -5.11 0.76
C ASP A 85 -2.64 -5.48 -0.16
N ILE A 86 -2.73 -4.83 -1.33
CA ILE A 86 -3.77 -5.09 -2.32
C ILE A 86 -3.65 -6.53 -2.86
N ILE A 87 -2.43 -6.96 -3.18
CA ILE A 87 -2.13 -8.31 -3.69
C ILE A 87 -2.43 -9.37 -2.63
N ALA A 88 -2.06 -9.13 -1.37
CA ALA A 88 -2.36 -10.02 -0.27
C ALA A 88 -3.88 -10.22 -0.08
N HIS A 89 -4.65 -9.13 -0.12
CA HIS A 89 -6.12 -9.22 -0.10
C HIS A 89 -6.67 -9.97 -1.31
N THR A 90 -6.15 -9.68 -2.51
CA THR A 90 -6.59 -10.33 -3.75
C THR A 90 -6.44 -11.85 -3.68
N LYS A 91 -5.30 -12.34 -3.15
CA LYS A 91 -5.06 -13.78 -2.96
C LYS A 91 -6.14 -14.48 -2.14
N ILE A 92 -6.71 -13.79 -1.15
CA ILE A 92 -7.71 -14.35 -0.23
C ILE A 92 -9.09 -14.45 -0.91
N VAL A 93 -9.40 -13.54 -1.85
CA VAL A 93 -10.75 -13.41 -2.40
C VAL A 93 -10.94 -14.12 -3.74
N LEU A 94 -9.88 -14.31 -4.53
CA LEU A 94 -9.97 -14.97 -5.84
C LEU A 94 -10.37 -16.44 -5.72
N LYS A 95 -11.13 -16.95 -6.71
CA LYS A 95 -11.79 -18.26 -6.67
C LYS A 95 -10.88 -19.41 -7.13
N ASN A 96 -9.60 -19.14 -7.37
CA ASN A 96 -8.58 -20.10 -7.81
C ASN A 96 -8.87 -20.78 -9.16
N ASP A 97 -9.60 -20.13 -10.06
CA ASP A 97 -9.68 -20.58 -11.45
C ASP A 97 -8.43 -20.17 -12.26
N LYS A 98 -8.28 -20.72 -13.48
CA LYS A 98 -7.07 -20.50 -14.30
C LYS A 98 -6.81 -19.02 -14.64
N ASN A 99 -7.87 -18.23 -14.84
CA ASN A 99 -7.74 -16.83 -15.20
C ASN A 99 -7.41 -15.98 -13.97
N ASP A 100 -8.06 -16.27 -12.83
CA ASP A 100 -7.77 -15.67 -11.54
C ASP A 100 -6.30 -15.91 -11.13
N LEU A 101 -5.80 -17.13 -11.33
CA LEU A 101 -4.39 -17.47 -11.06
C LEU A 101 -3.42 -16.71 -11.98
N LEU A 102 -3.74 -16.57 -13.26
CA LEU A 102 -2.94 -15.79 -14.20
C LEU A 102 -2.91 -14.31 -13.81
N PHE A 103 -4.08 -13.75 -13.50
CA PHE A 103 -4.22 -12.37 -13.04
C PHE A 103 -3.40 -12.13 -11.77
N TYR A 104 -3.56 -12.99 -10.76
CA TYR A 104 -2.81 -12.91 -9.50
C TYR A 104 -1.30 -12.95 -9.73
N LYS A 105 -0.81 -13.87 -10.57
CA LYS A 105 0.63 -13.96 -10.87
C LYS A 105 1.17 -12.67 -11.49
N LYS A 106 0.42 -12.05 -12.40
CA LYS A 106 0.81 -10.76 -12.99
C LYS A 106 0.85 -9.64 -11.97
N LEU A 107 -0.08 -9.63 -11.02
CA LEU A 107 -0.04 -8.67 -9.93
C LEU A 107 1.13 -8.91 -8.99
N GLU A 108 1.49 -10.16 -8.69
CA GLU A 108 2.65 -10.49 -7.86
C GLU A 108 3.96 -10.00 -8.49
N ASP A 109 4.14 -10.23 -9.80
CA ASP A 109 5.28 -9.71 -10.56
C ASP A 109 5.36 -8.17 -10.48
N LEU A 110 4.23 -7.48 -10.67
CA LEU A 110 4.14 -6.03 -10.57
C LEU A 110 4.45 -5.55 -9.13
N GLY A 111 3.89 -6.22 -8.13
CA GLY A 111 4.13 -5.93 -6.72
C GLY A 111 5.60 -6.00 -6.37
N ARG A 112 6.29 -7.05 -6.84
CA ARG A 112 7.72 -7.24 -6.61
C ARG A 112 8.54 -6.07 -7.15
N VAL A 113 8.29 -5.65 -8.40
CA VAL A 113 9.01 -4.53 -9.03
C VAL A 113 8.65 -3.21 -8.35
N SER A 114 7.40 -3.02 -7.92
CA SER A 114 6.97 -1.78 -7.26
C SER A 114 7.71 -1.50 -5.95
N LEU A 115 8.17 -2.54 -5.26
CA LEU A 115 8.90 -2.39 -3.99
C LEU A 115 10.25 -1.69 -4.18
N ASP A 116 10.86 -1.80 -5.36
CA ASP A 116 12.13 -1.14 -5.67
C ASP A 116 12.00 0.40 -5.70
N ASN A 117 10.77 0.92 -5.74
CA ASN A 117 10.50 2.36 -5.68
C ASN A 117 10.61 2.95 -4.26
N PHE A 118 10.75 2.13 -3.22
CA PHE A 118 10.75 2.60 -1.82
C PHE A 118 12.15 2.49 -1.20
N ASP A 119 12.58 3.54 -0.51
CA ASP A 119 13.84 3.54 0.25
C ASP A 119 13.72 2.72 1.54
N TYR A 120 12.53 2.72 2.15
CA TYR A 120 12.26 2.00 3.40
C TYR A 120 10.91 1.31 3.33
N ILE A 121 10.87 0.05 3.76
CA ILE A 121 9.65 -0.75 3.84
C ILE A 121 9.53 -1.30 5.27
N PHE A 122 8.46 -0.91 5.96
CA PHE A 122 8.14 -1.41 7.29
C PHE A 122 6.97 -2.37 7.19
N LEU A 123 7.21 -3.64 7.53
CA LEU A 123 6.18 -4.66 7.65
C LEU A 123 5.70 -4.73 9.10
N SER A 124 4.49 -4.29 9.34
CA SER A 124 3.83 -4.42 10.63
C SER A 124 3.15 -5.78 10.73
N LYS A 125 3.65 -6.62 11.64
CA LYS A 125 3.07 -7.92 11.97
C LYS A 125 2.27 -7.82 13.27
N ARG A 126 1.24 -8.65 13.38
CA ARG A 126 0.55 -8.84 14.67
C ARG A 126 1.57 -9.45 15.64
N SER A 127 1.61 -8.96 16.87
CA SER A 127 2.45 -9.56 17.90
C SER A 127 1.82 -10.89 18.30
N ASP A 128 2.52 -12.00 18.09
CA ASP A 128 2.06 -13.35 18.45
C ASP A 128 1.95 -13.56 19.99
N LYS A 129 2.11 -12.49 20.78
CA LYS A 129 2.03 -12.50 22.25
C LYS A 129 0.61 -12.42 22.81
N TYR A 130 -0.44 -12.46 21.98
CA TYR A 130 -1.84 -12.58 22.40
C TYR A 130 -2.69 -13.36 21.41
#